data_AF-A0A973PFW6-F1
#
_entry.id   AF-A0A973PFW6-F1
#
_cell.length_a   1.000
_cell.length_b   1.000
_cell.length_c   1.000
_cell.angle_alpha   90.00
_cell.angle_beta   90.00
_cell.angle_gamma   90.00
#
_symmetry.space_group_name_H-M   'P 1'
#
loop_
_entity.id
_entity.type
_entity.pdbx_description
1 polymer ?
#
loop_
_entity_poly.entity_id
_entity_poly.type
_entity_poly.pdbx_seq_one_letter_code
_entity_poly.pdbx_strand_id
1 'polypeptide(L)'
;MNLGNVVSAELVKIRTVPSYLIASAVAVLLCGLGALSIAGALNAQGTIPLVARGDAAASQGGSATVISIPSDVLLYLMMVIGVLIATADLRNGTLRISSMMVPWRGRLLAGKFAAAAVLGLVVALAGLAAGYVGGLLGAGGAFAPFAGDGPVVLLAILLAAPFAAVLGVSVGLLLRSTAAAVSTLLIWGLGVEQILVFVLPQNVAAFLPFKTVGANASIIGVLGPLPGLAVFAVFVAVVAFAATAVHSRRDLA
;
A
#
# COMPACT_ATOMS: atom_id res chain seq x y z
N MET A 1 -10.07 -14.07 -25.53
CA MET A 1 -10.46 -13.94 -24.11
C MET A 1 -10.78 -12.48 -23.80
N ASN A 2 -11.90 -12.22 -23.11
CA ASN A 2 -12.24 -10.88 -22.61
C ASN A 2 -11.44 -10.53 -21.35
N LEU A 3 -11.27 -9.23 -21.07
CA LEU A 3 -10.46 -8.76 -19.93
C LEU A 3 -11.03 -9.24 -18.59
N GLY A 4 -12.36 -9.30 -18.47
CA GLY A 4 -13.02 -9.88 -17.30
C GLY A 4 -12.60 -11.33 -17.01
N ASN A 5 -12.49 -12.18 -18.04
CA ASN A 5 -12.09 -13.58 -17.86
C ASN A 5 -10.63 -13.70 -17.39
N VAL A 6 -9.76 -12.78 -17.81
CA VAL A 6 -8.36 -12.73 -17.35
C VAL A 6 -8.30 -12.34 -15.87
N VAL A 7 -9.07 -11.32 -15.47
CA VAL A 7 -9.16 -10.90 -14.05
C VAL A 7 -9.69 -12.03 -13.18
N SER A 8 -10.77 -12.70 -13.60
CA SER A 8 -11.34 -13.84 -12.86
C SER A 8 -10.33 -14.98 -12.69
N ALA A 9 -9.55 -15.31 -13.73
CA ALA A 9 -8.53 -16.34 -13.64
C ALA A 9 -7.40 -15.96 -12.66
N GLU A 10 -6.95 -14.72 -12.69
CA GLU A 10 -5.94 -14.21 -11.74
C GLU A 10 -6.47 -14.20 -10.30
N LEU A 11 -7.73 -13.84 -10.08
CA LEU A 11 -8.35 -13.88 -8.75
C LEU A 11 -8.46 -15.30 -8.20
N VAL A 12 -8.78 -16.29 -9.03
CA VAL A 12 -8.78 -17.71 -8.62
C VAL A 12 -7.37 -18.13 -8.19
N LYS A 13 -6.34 -17.71 -8.92
CA LYS A 13 -4.94 -18.02 -8.58
C LYS A 13 -4.50 -17.41 -7.25
N ILE A 14 -4.87 -16.15 -7.02
CA ILE A 14 -4.61 -15.47 -5.75
C ILE A 14 -5.29 -16.21 -4.59
N ARG A 15 -6.53 -16.69 -4.80
CA ARG A 15 -7.32 -17.37 -3.78
C ARG A 15 -6.85 -18.79 -3.48
N THR A 16 -6.20 -19.47 -4.43
CA THR A 16 -5.74 -20.86 -4.27
C THR A 16 -4.34 -20.98 -3.67
N VAL A 17 -3.55 -19.92 -3.66
CA VAL A 17 -2.18 -19.95 -3.11
C VAL A 17 -2.19 -19.48 -1.64
N PRO A 18 -1.90 -20.39 -0.67
CA PRO A 18 -2.03 -20.08 0.76
C PRO A 18 -1.09 -18.97 1.22
N SER A 19 0.06 -18.79 0.55
CA SER A 19 1.01 -17.73 0.89
C SER A 19 0.42 -16.33 0.77
N TYR A 20 -0.42 -16.05 -0.24
CA TYR A 20 -1.09 -14.75 -0.37
C TYR A 20 -2.18 -14.57 0.68
N LEU A 21 -2.94 -15.63 0.98
CA LEU A 21 -3.97 -15.60 2.00
C LEU A 21 -3.36 -15.32 3.38
N ILE A 22 -2.29 -16.03 3.74
CA ILE A 22 -1.59 -15.82 5.02
C ILE A 22 -1.02 -14.40 5.08
N ALA A 23 -0.35 -13.91 4.02
CA ALA A 23 0.18 -12.55 4.00
C ALA A 23 -0.93 -11.49 4.13
N SER A 24 -2.06 -11.68 3.46
CA SER A 24 -3.21 -10.79 3.58
C SER A 24 -3.85 -10.83 4.97
N ALA A 25 -3.95 -12.01 5.59
CA ALA A 25 -4.48 -12.17 6.94
C ALA A 25 -3.56 -11.51 7.98
N VAL A 26 -2.24 -11.68 7.84
CA VAL A 26 -1.24 -11.01 8.67
C VAL A 26 -1.36 -9.48 8.52
N ALA A 27 -1.56 -8.97 7.30
CA ALA A 27 -1.76 -7.54 7.09
C ALA A 27 -3.00 -7.00 7.80
N VAL A 28 -4.14 -7.69 7.70
CA VAL A 28 -5.37 -7.31 8.42
C VAL A 28 -5.17 -7.36 9.94
N LEU A 29 -4.50 -8.40 10.44
CA LEU A 29 -4.22 -8.56 11.86
C LEU A 29 -3.31 -7.45 12.39
N LEU A 30 -2.26 -7.08 11.65
CA LEU A 30 -1.35 -5.99 12.04
C LEU A 30 -2.05 -4.62 12.04
N CYS A 31 -3.00 -4.39 11.12
CA CYS A 31 -3.83 -3.19 11.17
C CYS A 31 -4.67 -3.12 12.45
N GLY A 32 -5.31 -4.23 12.84
CA GLY A 32 -6.11 -4.29 14.06
C GLY A 32 -5.27 -4.12 15.33
N LEU A 33 -4.17 -4.87 15.44
CA LEU A 33 -3.26 -4.78 16.59
C LEU A 33 -2.60 -3.40 16.70
N GLY A 34 -2.24 -2.80 15.58
CA GLY A 34 -1.62 -1.48 15.57
C GLY A 34 -2.59 -0.36 15.94
N ALA A 35 -3.85 -0.43 15.48
CA ALA A 35 -4.87 0.51 15.95
C ALA A 35 -5.17 0.33 17.44
N LEU A 36 -5.19 -0.91 17.94
CA LEU A 36 -5.35 -1.23 19.36
C LEU A 36 -4.23 -0.65 20.21
N SER A 37 -2.97 -0.83 19.81
CA SER A 37 -1.83 -0.35 20.58
C SER A 37 -1.78 1.18 20.66
N ILE A 38 -2.07 1.86 19.55
CA ILE A 38 -2.09 3.33 19.47
C ILE A 38 -3.25 3.90 20.28
N ALA A 39 -4.47 3.38 20.10
CA ALA A 39 -5.64 3.84 20.84
C ALA A 39 -5.53 3.54 22.34
N GLY A 40 -5.05 2.34 22.71
CA GLY A 40 -4.85 1.93 24.09
C GLY A 40 -3.93 2.87 24.85
N ALA A 41 -2.86 3.29 24.20
CA ALA A 41 -1.90 4.15 24.86
C ALA A 41 -2.27 5.64 24.86
N LEU A 42 -2.98 6.12 23.84
CA LEU A 42 -3.66 7.42 23.89
C LEU A 42 -4.56 7.53 25.14
N ASN A 43 -5.28 6.45 25.49
CA ASN A 43 -6.12 6.42 26.69
C ASN A 43 -5.31 6.34 27.98
N ALA A 44 -4.23 5.56 28.00
CA ALA A 44 -3.42 5.38 29.20
C ALA A 44 -2.60 6.62 29.58
N GLN A 45 -2.11 7.39 28.60
CA GLN A 45 -1.08 8.41 28.81
C GLN A 45 -1.49 9.81 28.32
N GLY A 46 -2.67 9.97 27.71
CA GLY A 46 -3.08 11.21 27.03
C GLY A 46 -2.16 11.61 25.87
N THR A 47 -1.25 10.72 25.48
CA THR A 47 -0.15 10.94 24.53
C THR A 47 0.05 9.68 23.70
N ILE A 48 0.46 9.84 22.45
CA ILE A 48 0.75 8.73 21.53
C ILE A 48 2.11 8.11 21.94
N PRO A 49 2.24 6.80 22.21
CA PRO A 49 3.55 6.17 22.21
C PRO A 49 4.06 6.23 20.79
N LEU A 50 5.21 6.85 20.60
CA LEU A 50 5.99 6.70 19.39
C LEU A 50 6.32 5.22 19.21
N VAL A 51 5.48 4.48 18.49
CA VAL A 51 5.92 3.27 17.80
C VAL A 51 6.80 3.74 16.65
N ALA A 52 8.07 3.98 16.98
CA ALA A 52 9.21 4.09 16.08
C ALA A 52 8.96 4.80 14.73
N ARG A 53 8.78 6.13 14.74
CA ARG A 53 9.11 6.95 13.57
C ARG A 53 9.38 8.38 14.04
N GLY A 54 10.65 8.79 13.97
CA GLY A 54 11.09 10.10 14.40
C GLY A 54 10.46 11.17 13.54
N ASP A 55 9.55 11.94 14.14
CA ASP A 55 9.22 13.32 13.75
C ASP A 55 8.61 13.99 15.00
N ALA A 56 9.40 14.89 15.61
CA ALA A 56 9.07 15.65 16.81
C ALA A 56 8.04 16.77 16.53
N ALA A 57 6.84 16.41 16.10
CA ALA A 57 5.73 17.33 15.89
C ALA A 57 4.50 17.00 16.75
N ALA A 58 4.69 16.20 17.81
CA ALA A 58 3.71 15.99 18.88
C ALA A 58 3.46 17.26 19.74
N SER A 59 4.05 18.41 19.39
CA SER A 59 4.02 19.65 20.17
C SER A 59 3.18 20.78 19.57
N GLN A 60 2.41 20.55 18.51
CA GLN A 60 1.46 21.56 18.01
C GLN A 60 0.03 21.05 18.08
N GLY A 61 -0.56 21.13 19.29
CA GLY A 61 -1.94 21.50 19.66
C GLY A 61 -3.16 21.21 18.78
N GLY A 62 -3.05 20.44 17.69
CA GLY A 62 -4.15 20.02 16.84
C GLY A 62 -4.58 18.63 17.26
N SER A 63 -5.83 18.51 17.71
CA SER A 63 -6.54 17.29 18.12
C SER A 63 -5.95 15.99 17.57
N ALA A 64 -5.02 15.41 18.33
CA ALA A 64 -4.30 14.17 18.03
C ALA A 64 -5.18 12.92 18.18
N THR A 65 -6.49 13.06 18.02
CA THR A 65 -7.50 11.99 18.19
C THR A 65 -7.98 11.41 16.86
N VAL A 66 -7.52 11.92 15.72
CA VAL A 66 -8.02 11.48 14.42
C VAL A 66 -7.01 10.56 13.73
N ILE A 67 -7.06 9.28 14.10
CA ILE A 67 -6.71 8.13 13.25
C ILE A 67 -5.22 8.04 12.85
N SER A 68 -4.36 7.65 13.79
CA SER A 68 -3.14 6.91 13.42
C SER A 68 -3.47 5.42 13.38
N ILE A 69 -4.13 4.97 12.32
CA ILE A 69 -4.03 3.56 11.90
C ILE A 69 -2.62 3.45 11.29
N PRO A 70 -1.84 2.38 11.54
CA PRO A 70 -0.56 2.18 10.86
C PRO A 70 -0.79 1.83 9.37
N SER A 71 -1.23 2.82 8.59
CA SER A 71 -1.45 2.74 7.15
C SER A 71 -0.17 2.35 6.43
N ASP A 72 0.98 2.77 6.96
CA ASP A 72 2.29 2.51 6.37
C ASP A 72 2.58 1.01 6.32
N VAL A 73 2.26 0.29 7.40
CA VAL A 73 2.44 -1.16 7.47
C VAL A 73 1.58 -1.87 6.44
N LEU A 74 0.31 -1.45 6.30
CA LEU A 74 -0.59 -1.97 5.27
C LEU A 74 -0.02 -1.72 3.86
N LEU A 75 0.46 -0.51 3.59
CA LEU A 75 1.02 -0.13 2.28
C LEU A 75 2.25 -0.99 1.93
N TYR A 76 3.21 -1.14 2.85
CA TYR A 76 4.38 -1.96 2.62
C TYR A 76 4.02 -3.44 2.43
N LEU A 77 3.06 -3.97 3.20
CA LEU A 77 2.60 -5.35 3.04
C LEU A 77 1.91 -5.55 1.68
N MET A 78 1.09 -4.60 1.24
CA MET A 78 0.47 -4.67 -0.09
C MET A 78 1.50 -4.63 -1.20
N MET A 79 2.56 -3.83 -1.05
CA MET A 79 3.68 -3.84 -2.00
C MET A 79 4.37 -5.20 -2.05
N VAL A 80 4.68 -5.80 -0.89
CA VAL A 80 5.31 -7.12 -0.83
C VAL A 80 4.42 -8.18 -1.47
N ILE A 81 3.11 -8.18 -1.20
CA ILE A 81 2.16 -9.09 -1.84
C ILE A 81 2.14 -8.88 -3.35
N GLY A 82 2.13 -7.62 -3.81
CA GLY A 82 2.24 -7.29 -5.23
C GLY A 82 3.51 -7.84 -5.88
N VAL A 83 4.66 -7.71 -5.22
CA VAL A 83 5.93 -8.29 -5.68
C VAL A 83 5.83 -9.81 -5.78
N LEU A 84 5.26 -10.47 -4.79
CA LEU A 84 5.09 -11.93 -4.79
C LEU A 84 4.18 -12.39 -5.95
N ILE A 85 3.07 -11.68 -6.21
CA ILE A 85 2.17 -11.96 -7.34
C ILE A 85 2.92 -11.88 -8.68
N ALA A 86 3.77 -10.86 -8.87
CA ALA A 86 4.55 -10.73 -10.10
C ALA A 86 5.62 -11.82 -10.25
N THR A 87 6.36 -12.07 -9.17
CA THR A 87 7.55 -12.93 -9.19
C THR A 87 7.24 -14.42 -9.15
N ALA A 88 6.13 -14.83 -8.52
CA ALA A 88 5.65 -16.21 -8.56
C ALA A 88 5.42 -16.67 -10.00
N ASP A 89 4.93 -15.76 -10.84
CA ASP A 89 4.64 -16.09 -12.24
C ASP A 89 5.87 -16.17 -13.12
N LEU A 90 6.88 -15.37 -12.78
CA LEU A 90 8.20 -15.41 -13.41
C LEU A 90 8.93 -16.69 -13.03
N ARG A 91 8.85 -17.11 -11.76
CA ARG A 91 9.49 -18.32 -11.24
C ARG A 91 8.87 -19.60 -11.80
N ASN A 92 7.55 -19.63 -11.90
CA ASN A 92 6.83 -20.81 -12.38
C ASN A 92 6.68 -20.84 -13.92
N GLY A 93 7.25 -19.88 -14.65
CA GLY A 93 7.14 -19.78 -16.11
C GLY A 93 5.72 -19.50 -16.64
N THR A 94 4.72 -19.40 -15.75
CA THR A 94 3.30 -19.21 -16.10
C THR A 94 3.03 -17.94 -16.89
N LEU A 95 3.84 -16.89 -16.72
CA LEU A 95 3.74 -15.66 -17.53
C LEU A 95 3.94 -15.93 -19.03
N ARG A 96 4.88 -16.83 -19.41
CA ARG A 96 5.08 -17.21 -20.82
C ARG A 96 3.90 -18.02 -21.34
N ILE A 97 3.43 -18.98 -20.56
CA ILE A 97 2.31 -19.86 -20.92
C ILE A 97 1.02 -19.06 -21.13
N SER A 98 0.65 -18.18 -20.19
CA SER A 98 -0.53 -17.33 -20.30
C SER A 98 -0.44 -16.33 -21.46
N SER A 99 0.77 -15.91 -21.83
CA SER A 99 0.99 -15.02 -22.99
C SER A 99 0.75 -15.72 -24.33
N MET A 100 0.86 -17.06 -24.41
CA MET A 100 0.52 -17.82 -25.62
C MET A 100 -0.99 -17.98 -25.80
N MET A 101 -1.75 -17.99 -24.69
CA MET A 101 -3.22 -18.08 -24.72
C MET A 101 -3.92 -16.73 -24.92
N VAL A 102 -3.27 -15.61 -24.58
CA VAL A 102 -3.84 -14.26 -24.70
C VAL A 102 -3.13 -13.47 -25.80
N PRO A 103 -3.75 -13.25 -26.97
CA PRO A 103 -3.10 -12.64 -28.14
C PRO A 103 -2.66 -11.19 -27.93
N TRP A 104 -3.17 -10.50 -26.91
CA TRP A 104 -2.85 -9.09 -26.62
C TRP A 104 -2.16 -8.99 -25.25
N ARG A 105 -0.82 -8.90 -25.26
CA ARG A 105 0.02 -8.89 -24.05
C ARG A 105 -0.35 -7.79 -23.05
N GLY A 106 -0.80 -6.63 -23.54
CA GLY A 106 -1.27 -5.53 -22.69
C GLY A 106 -2.51 -5.89 -21.87
N ARG A 107 -3.41 -6.73 -22.40
CA ARG A 107 -4.62 -7.18 -21.68
C ARG A 107 -4.31 -8.13 -20.54
N LEU A 108 -3.26 -8.95 -20.70
CA LEU A 108 -2.78 -9.85 -19.65
C LEU A 108 -2.22 -9.04 -18.47
N LEU A 109 -1.34 -8.08 -18.75
CA LEU A 109 -0.76 -7.22 -17.72
C LEU A 109 -1.81 -6.33 -17.05
N ALA A 110 -2.75 -5.76 -17.82
CA ALA A 110 -3.86 -5.00 -17.26
C ALA A 110 -4.75 -5.86 -16.35
N GLY A 111 -5.04 -7.10 -16.74
CA GLY A 111 -5.80 -8.05 -15.91
C GLY A 111 -5.08 -8.36 -14.59
N LYS A 112 -3.75 -8.49 -14.63
CA LYS A 112 -2.94 -8.72 -13.43
C LYS A 112 -2.90 -7.51 -12.49
N PHE A 113 -2.71 -6.30 -13.03
CA PHE A 113 -2.80 -5.08 -12.22
C PHE A 113 -4.19 -4.91 -11.62
N ALA A 114 -5.24 -5.22 -12.37
CA ALA A 114 -6.62 -5.18 -11.87
C ALA A 114 -6.84 -6.22 -10.75
N ALA A 115 -6.36 -7.45 -10.89
CA ALA A 115 -6.48 -8.47 -9.84
C ALA A 115 -5.71 -8.09 -8.57
N ALA A 116 -4.50 -7.52 -8.70
CA ALA A 116 -3.73 -7.02 -7.57
C ALA A 116 -4.41 -5.82 -6.90
N ALA A 117 -5.00 -4.91 -7.68
CA ALA A 117 -5.77 -3.78 -7.16
C ALA A 117 -7.03 -4.27 -6.42
N VAL A 118 -7.76 -5.24 -6.97
CA VAL A 118 -8.94 -5.84 -6.30
C VAL A 118 -8.53 -6.47 -4.97
N LEU A 119 -7.43 -7.23 -4.94
CA LEU A 119 -6.92 -7.78 -3.67
C LEU A 119 -6.55 -6.66 -2.70
N GLY A 120 -5.81 -5.64 -3.14
CA GLY A 120 -5.43 -4.52 -2.29
C GLY A 120 -6.63 -3.80 -1.68
N LEU A 121 -7.69 -3.60 -2.46
CA LEU A 121 -8.94 -3.00 -2.00
C LEU A 121 -9.65 -3.88 -0.97
N VAL A 122 -9.77 -5.19 -1.22
CA VAL A 122 -10.40 -6.13 -0.27
C VAL A 122 -9.63 -6.17 1.05
N VAL A 123 -8.30 -6.23 1.00
CA VAL A 123 -7.46 -6.27 2.20
C VAL A 123 -7.50 -4.92 2.94
N ALA A 124 -7.59 -3.80 2.23
CA ALA A 124 -7.75 -2.50 2.84
C ALA A 124 -9.09 -2.35 3.56
N LEU A 125 -10.19 -2.81 2.96
CA LEU A 125 -11.50 -2.83 3.63
C LEU A 125 -11.47 -3.68 4.90
N ALA A 126 -10.91 -4.89 4.82
CA ALA A 126 -10.77 -5.76 5.98
C ALA A 126 -9.84 -5.16 7.04
N GLY A 127 -8.74 -4.54 6.63
CA GLY A 127 -7.77 -3.88 7.50
C GLY A 127 -8.35 -2.64 8.18
N LEU A 128 -9.17 -1.85 7.49
CA LEU A 128 -9.89 -0.72 8.07
C LEU A 128 -10.95 -1.19 9.07
N ALA A 129 -11.68 -2.27 8.78
CA ALA A 129 -12.62 -2.87 9.72
C ALA A 129 -11.91 -3.40 10.98
N ALA A 130 -10.80 -4.12 10.80
CA ALA A 130 -9.97 -4.59 11.90
C ALA A 130 -9.37 -3.43 12.71
N GLY A 131 -8.91 -2.38 12.02
CA GLY A 131 -8.39 -1.16 12.64
C GLY A 131 -9.47 -0.41 13.43
N TYR A 132 -10.71 -0.35 12.93
CA TYR A 132 -11.84 0.22 13.64
C TYR A 132 -12.15 -0.55 14.94
N VAL A 133 -12.18 -1.88 14.87
CA VAL A 133 -12.38 -2.74 16.05
C VAL A 133 -11.24 -2.59 17.04
N GLY A 134 -9.99 -2.62 16.58
CA GLY A 134 -8.81 -2.42 17.42
C GLY A 134 -8.83 -1.05 18.10
N GLY A 135 -9.16 0.00 17.34
CA GLY A 135 -9.33 1.36 17.83
C GLY A 135 -10.39 1.46 18.92
N LEU A 136 -11.59 0.88 18.72
CA LEU A 136 -12.64 0.85 19.73
C LEU A 136 -12.20 0.16 21.04
N LEU A 137 -11.54 -0.99 20.92
CA LEU A 137 -11.05 -1.77 22.06
C LEU A 137 -9.97 -1.02 22.84
N GLY A 138 -9.06 -0.33 22.15
CA GLY A 138 -8.03 0.49 22.79
C GLY A 138 -8.59 1.80 23.34
N ALA A 139 -9.64 2.33 22.71
CA ALA A 139 -10.18 3.65 23.01
C ALA A 139 -11.03 3.75 24.29
N GLY A 140 -11.37 2.62 24.92
CA GLY A 140 -12.27 2.60 26.07
C GLY A 140 -13.66 3.21 25.81
N GLY A 141 -14.08 3.33 24.55
CA GLY A 141 -15.36 3.91 24.14
C GLY A 141 -15.30 5.34 23.57
N ALA A 142 -14.17 6.06 23.68
CA ALA A 142 -13.98 7.38 23.09
C ALA A 142 -13.27 7.29 21.73
N PHE A 143 -13.94 6.73 20.71
CA PHE A 143 -13.39 6.57 19.36
C PHE A 143 -14.32 7.20 18.32
N ALA A 144 -13.89 8.29 17.68
CA ALA A 144 -14.66 9.01 16.67
C ALA A 144 -13.88 9.13 15.34
N PRO A 145 -13.66 8.02 14.62
CA PRO A 145 -12.88 8.01 13.36
C PRO A 145 -13.59 8.71 12.19
N PHE A 146 -14.83 9.11 12.37
CA PHE A 146 -15.58 9.87 11.36
C PHE A 146 -15.70 11.36 11.72
N ALA A 147 -15.04 11.82 12.78
CA ALA A 147 -15.01 13.24 13.14
C ALA A 147 -14.00 14.02 12.26
N GLY A 148 -14.34 15.27 11.95
CA GLY A 148 -13.48 16.16 11.14
C GLY A 148 -13.13 15.56 9.78
N ASP A 149 -11.83 15.56 9.44
CA ASP A 149 -11.31 15.03 8.18
C ASP A 149 -11.13 13.50 8.15
N GLY A 150 -11.53 12.81 9.22
CA GLY A 150 -11.41 11.35 9.35
C GLY A 150 -11.92 10.54 8.14
N PRO A 151 -13.13 10.82 7.61
CA PRO A 151 -13.65 10.10 6.44
C PRO A 151 -12.75 10.25 5.20
N VAL A 152 -12.19 11.44 4.97
CA VAL A 152 -11.33 11.73 3.81
C VAL A 152 -9.99 10.99 3.94
N VAL A 153 -9.44 10.92 5.15
CA VAL A 153 -8.21 10.16 5.45
C VAL A 153 -8.44 8.66 5.25
N LEU A 154 -9.56 8.12 5.76
CA LEU A 154 -9.91 6.71 5.57
C LEU A 154 -10.08 6.34 4.10
N LEU A 155 -10.70 7.23 3.31
CA LEU A 155 -10.83 7.08 1.86
C LEU A 155 -9.46 7.06 1.18
N ALA A 156 -8.57 7.99 1.56
CA ALA A 156 -7.21 8.03 1.01
C ALA A 156 -6.43 6.74 1.30
N ILE A 157 -6.51 6.21 2.54
CA ILE A 157 -5.88 4.94 2.92
C ILE A 157 -6.48 3.76 2.14
N LEU A 158 -7.82 3.72 2.02
CA LEU A 158 -8.54 2.68 1.28
C LEU A 158 -8.08 2.58 -0.18
N LEU A 159 -7.92 3.73 -0.83
CA LEU A 159 -7.49 3.80 -2.22
C LEU A 159 -5.97 3.69 -2.40
N ALA A 160 -5.17 3.97 -1.39
CA ALA A 160 -3.72 3.85 -1.49
C ALA A 160 -3.23 2.38 -1.54
N ALA A 161 -3.90 1.49 -0.82
CA ALA A 161 -3.58 0.06 -0.79
C ALA A 161 -3.61 -0.63 -2.18
N PRO A 162 -4.62 -0.46 -3.04
CA PRO A 162 -4.59 -1.03 -4.39
C PRO A 162 -3.46 -0.44 -5.24
N PHE A 163 -3.16 0.85 -5.12
CA PHE A 163 -2.02 1.47 -5.81
C PHE A 163 -0.68 0.88 -5.33
N ALA A 164 -0.52 0.64 -4.03
CA ALA A 164 0.65 -0.01 -3.46
C ALA A 164 0.83 -1.45 -3.98
N ALA A 165 -0.26 -2.22 -4.08
CA ALA A 165 -0.22 -3.55 -4.68
C ALA A 165 0.23 -3.50 -6.15
N VAL A 166 -0.29 -2.57 -6.94
CA VAL A 166 0.10 -2.37 -8.35
C VAL A 166 1.55 -1.93 -8.48
N LEU A 167 2.04 -1.06 -7.59
CA LEU A 167 3.45 -0.67 -7.51
C LEU A 167 4.34 -1.90 -7.28
N GLY A 168 3.99 -2.73 -6.30
CA GLY A 168 4.70 -3.98 -6.01
C GLY A 168 4.76 -4.91 -7.22
N VAL A 169 3.63 -5.12 -7.90
CA VAL A 169 3.59 -5.93 -9.14
C VAL A 169 4.51 -5.34 -10.21
N SER A 170 4.46 -4.03 -10.42
CA SER A 170 5.24 -3.35 -11.45
C SER A 170 6.74 -3.47 -11.21
N VAL A 171 7.18 -3.26 -9.98
CA VAL A 171 8.59 -3.39 -9.58
C VAL A 171 9.05 -4.84 -9.62
N GLY A 172 8.20 -5.79 -9.20
CA GLY A 172 8.47 -7.22 -9.32
C GLY A 172 8.67 -7.67 -10.77
N LEU A 173 7.87 -7.13 -11.70
CA LEU A 173 8.01 -7.39 -13.14
C LEU A 173 9.30 -6.79 -13.73
N LEU A 174 9.72 -5.61 -13.26
CA LEU A 174 10.94 -4.93 -13.72
C LEU A 174 12.21 -5.65 -13.25
N LEU A 175 12.28 -5.99 -11.96
CA LEU A 175 13.48 -6.56 -11.34
C LEU A 175 13.58 -8.08 -11.45
N ARG A 176 12.45 -8.78 -11.67
CA ARG A 176 12.36 -10.24 -11.85
C ARG A 176 12.94 -11.09 -10.71
N SER A 177 13.20 -10.49 -9.56
CA SER A 177 13.70 -11.15 -8.35
C SER A 177 12.92 -10.64 -7.15
N THR A 178 12.40 -11.57 -6.33
CA THR A 178 11.68 -11.27 -5.09
C THR A 178 12.53 -10.44 -4.15
N ALA A 179 13.75 -10.91 -3.89
CA ALA A 179 14.68 -10.26 -2.96
C ALA A 179 15.06 -8.86 -3.43
N ALA A 180 15.38 -8.69 -4.72
CA ALA A 180 15.74 -7.39 -5.28
C ALA A 180 14.57 -6.40 -5.26
N ALA A 181 13.36 -6.87 -5.60
CA ALA A 181 12.18 -6.01 -5.63
C ALA A 181 11.73 -5.58 -4.23
N VAL A 182 11.65 -6.52 -3.27
CA VAL A 182 11.28 -6.18 -1.89
C VAL A 182 12.34 -5.27 -1.26
N SER A 183 13.63 -5.59 -1.39
CA SER A 183 14.70 -4.76 -0.82
C SER A 183 14.70 -3.35 -1.42
N THR A 184 14.55 -3.19 -2.73
CA THR A 184 14.51 -1.88 -3.37
C THR A 184 13.35 -1.02 -2.83
N LEU A 185 12.15 -1.60 -2.73
CA LEU A 185 10.97 -0.88 -2.21
C LEU A 185 11.13 -0.48 -0.75
N LEU A 186 11.64 -1.39 0.08
CA LEU A 186 11.84 -1.12 1.50
C LEU A 186 12.97 -0.11 1.72
N ILE A 187 14.11 -0.26 1.04
CA ILE A 187 15.23 0.68 1.13
C ILE A 187 14.79 2.07 0.66
N TRP A 188 13.99 2.14 -0.41
CA TRP A 188 13.45 3.41 -0.88
C TRP A 188 12.56 4.07 0.18
N GLY A 189 11.48 3.40 0.60
CA GLY A 189 10.49 4.01 1.49
C GLY A 189 10.95 4.20 2.94
N LEU A 190 11.79 3.29 3.46
CA LEU A 190 12.25 3.32 4.85
C LEU A 190 13.62 3.99 5.03
N GLY A 191 14.45 4.04 3.99
CA GLY A 191 15.80 4.61 4.06
C GLY A 191 15.92 5.90 3.26
N VAL A 192 15.92 5.77 1.94
CA VAL A 192 16.22 6.88 1.01
C VAL A 192 15.25 8.04 1.18
N GLU A 193 13.96 7.75 1.24
CA GLU A 193 12.94 8.78 1.37
C GLU A 193 13.02 9.51 2.72
N GLN A 194 13.41 8.81 3.78
CA GLN A 194 13.61 9.45 5.09
C GLN A 194 14.77 10.43 5.04
N ILE A 195 15.90 10.03 4.44
CA ILE A 195 17.05 10.91 4.27
C ILE A 195 16.68 12.13 3.42
N LEU A 196 15.94 11.92 2.34
CA LEU A 196 15.48 13.02 1.47
C LEU A 196 14.61 14.01 2.22
N VAL A 197 13.72 13.56 3.11
CA VAL A 197 12.88 14.46 3.92
C VAL A 197 13.73 15.35 4.82
N PHE A 198 14.82 14.85 5.39
CA PHE A 198 15.72 15.65 6.23
C PHE A 198 16.58 16.63 5.42
N VAL A 199 16.88 16.32 4.17
CA VAL A 199 17.80 17.10 3.33
C VAL A 199 17.06 18.12 2.46
N LEU A 200 15.85 17.80 1.99
CA LEU A 200 15.09 18.64 1.07
C LEU A 200 14.25 19.69 1.80
N PRO A 201 13.98 20.84 1.15
CA PRO A 201 12.97 21.79 1.61
C PRO A 201 11.59 21.13 1.71
N GLN A 202 10.79 21.53 2.71
CA GLN A 202 9.47 20.95 2.99
C GLN A 202 8.53 20.95 1.77
N ASN A 203 8.61 21.98 0.92
CA ASN A 203 7.82 22.10 -0.31
C ASN A 203 8.12 21.01 -1.34
N VAL A 204 9.34 20.45 -1.34
CA VAL A 204 9.75 19.39 -2.26
C VAL A 204 9.57 18.02 -1.60
N ALA A 205 9.91 17.91 -0.32
CA ALA A 205 9.72 16.69 0.46
C ALA A 205 8.24 16.26 0.54
N ALA A 206 7.31 17.21 0.43
CA ALA A 206 5.87 16.95 0.39
C ALA A 206 5.41 16.17 -0.86
N PHE A 207 6.21 16.06 -1.92
CA PHE A 207 5.88 15.30 -3.13
C PHE A 207 6.49 13.90 -3.16
N LEU A 208 7.16 13.48 -2.07
CA LEU A 208 7.74 12.15 -1.97
C LEU A 208 6.64 11.08 -1.81
N PRO A 209 6.68 9.99 -2.61
CA PRO A 209 5.51 9.12 -2.83
C PRO A 209 5.05 8.32 -1.60
N PHE A 210 5.95 7.92 -0.70
CA PHE A 210 5.57 7.21 0.53
C PHE A 210 5.21 8.19 1.66
N LYS A 211 5.73 9.42 1.62
CA LYS A 211 5.36 10.51 2.55
C LYS A 211 3.99 11.09 2.25
N THR A 212 3.55 11.14 0.99
CA THR A 212 2.23 11.69 0.59
C THR A 212 1.03 10.83 1.00
N VAL A 213 1.24 9.54 1.23
CA VAL A 213 0.17 8.55 1.43
C VAL A 213 0.21 7.91 2.82
N GLY A 214 1.28 8.12 3.59
CA GLY A 214 1.37 7.68 4.98
C GLY A 214 0.58 8.58 5.94
N ALA A 215 -0.02 7.98 6.99
CA ALA A 215 -0.88 8.64 7.98
C ALA A 215 -0.09 9.49 9.00
N ASN A 216 0.75 10.41 8.52
CA ASN A 216 1.38 11.42 9.36
C ASN A 216 0.52 12.69 9.37
N ALA A 217 -0.13 12.96 10.51
CA ALA A 217 -0.97 14.14 10.73
C ALA A 217 -0.22 15.48 10.54
N SER A 218 1.11 15.49 10.71
CA SER A 218 1.98 16.64 10.42
C SER A 218 2.09 16.98 8.92
N ILE A 219 1.70 16.07 8.02
CA ILE A 219 1.80 16.18 6.55
C ILE A 219 0.45 16.55 5.90
N ILE A 220 -0.68 16.25 6.57
CA ILE A 220 -2.02 16.64 6.09
C ILE A 220 -2.10 18.17 5.88
N GLY A 221 -1.28 18.95 6.59
CA GLY A 221 -1.23 20.41 6.48
C GLY A 221 -0.58 20.99 5.21
N VAL A 222 0.17 20.23 4.38
CA VAL A 222 0.86 20.79 3.20
C VAL A 222 0.13 20.52 1.88
N LEU A 223 -0.25 19.26 1.61
CA LEU A 223 -0.94 18.88 0.37
C LEU A 223 -2.37 18.37 0.61
N GLY A 224 -2.70 17.92 1.82
CA GLY A 224 -3.96 17.24 2.13
C GLY A 224 -4.03 15.77 1.64
N PRO A 225 -5.03 14.98 2.10
CA PRO A 225 -5.06 13.53 1.87
C PRO A 225 -5.33 13.15 0.40
N LEU A 226 -6.20 13.89 -0.29
CA LEU A 226 -6.58 13.61 -1.67
C LEU A 226 -5.45 13.98 -2.67
N PRO A 227 -4.81 15.14 -2.58
CA PRO A 227 -3.67 15.45 -3.46
C PRO A 227 -2.48 14.54 -3.23
N GLY A 228 -2.21 14.13 -1.98
CA GLY A 228 -1.16 13.16 -1.68
C GLY A 228 -1.39 11.80 -2.37
N LEU A 229 -2.63 11.32 -2.34
CA LEU A 229 -3.04 10.12 -3.09
C LEU A 229 -2.85 10.31 -4.59
N ALA A 230 -3.19 11.47 -5.15
CA ALA A 230 -3.04 11.74 -6.58
C ALA A 230 -1.57 11.67 -7.00
N VAL A 231 -0.65 12.25 -6.23
CA VAL A 231 0.80 12.18 -6.49
C VAL A 231 1.27 10.72 -6.48
N PHE A 232 0.85 9.94 -5.49
CA PHE A 232 1.19 8.52 -5.42
C PHE A 232 0.60 7.74 -6.60
N ALA A 233 -0.65 7.98 -6.98
CA ALA A 233 -1.29 7.35 -8.13
C ALA A 233 -0.54 7.65 -9.44
N VAL A 234 -0.07 8.89 -9.63
CA VAL A 234 0.77 9.27 -10.77
C VAL A 234 2.10 8.51 -10.75
N PHE A 235 2.77 8.45 -9.60
CA PHE A 235 4.02 7.68 -9.45
C PHE A 235 3.80 6.21 -9.82
N VAL A 236 2.74 5.58 -9.31
CA VAL A 236 2.38 4.20 -9.63
C VAL A 236 2.07 4.02 -11.11
N ALA A 237 1.34 4.95 -11.72
CA ALA A 237 1.01 4.91 -13.14
C ALA A 237 2.28 4.95 -14.01
N VAL A 238 3.26 5.79 -13.65
CA VAL A 238 4.56 5.88 -14.35
C VAL A 238 5.33 4.57 -14.25
N VAL A 239 5.42 3.97 -13.05
CA VAL A 239 6.14 2.71 -12.84
C VAL A 239 5.44 1.54 -13.54
N ALA A 240 4.10 1.48 -13.49
CA ALA A 240 3.31 0.47 -14.20
C ALA A 240 3.45 0.61 -15.72
N PHE A 241 3.43 1.85 -16.23
CA PHE A 241 3.69 2.13 -17.64
C PHE A 241 5.10 1.67 -18.05
N ALA A 242 6.13 1.98 -17.26
CA ALA A 242 7.48 1.51 -17.52
C ALA A 242 7.56 -0.03 -17.54
N ALA A 243 6.91 -0.71 -16.58
CA ALA A 243 6.87 -2.18 -16.53
C ALA A 243 6.21 -2.79 -17.77
N THR A 244 5.09 -2.23 -18.22
CA THR A 244 4.38 -2.66 -19.44
C THR A 244 5.19 -2.40 -20.71
N ALA A 245 5.81 -1.23 -20.84
CA ALA A 245 6.63 -0.87 -21.99
C ALA A 245 7.89 -1.77 -22.12
N VAL A 246 8.52 -2.12 -20.99
CA VAL A 246 9.66 -3.05 -20.99
C VAL A 246 9.23 -4.46 -21.39
N HIS A 247 8.06 -4.93 -20.95
CA HIS A 247 7.55 -6.26 -21.31
C HIS A 247 7.00 -6.35 -22.74
N SER A 248 6.52 -5.25 -23.33
CA SER A 248 6.06 -5.26 -24.72
C SER A 248 7.21 -5.28 -25.73
N ARG A 249 8.35 -4.68 -25.40
CA ARG A 249 9.54 -4.61 -26.27
C ARG A 249 10.46 -5.81 -26.17
N ARG A 250 10.43 -6.54 -25.04
CA ARG A 250 11.27 -7.71 -24.81
C ARG A 250 10.56 -8.95 -25.35
N ASP A 251 10.55 -9.06 -26.68
CA ASP A 251 10.32 -10.36 -27.30
C ASP A 251 11.39 -11.33 -26.82
N LEU A 252 10.92 -12.41 -26.23
CA LEU A 252 11.74 -13.49 -25.71
C LEU A 252 12.29 -14.26 -26.91
N ALA A 253 13.51 -13.90 -27.32
CA ALA A 253 14.43 -14.83 -27.95
C ALA A 253 14.72 -16.03 -27.02
#